data_AF-A0A820F709-F1
#
_entry.id   AF-A0A820F709-F1
#
_cell.length_a   1.000
_cell.length_b   1.000
_cell.length_c   1.000
_cell.angle_alpha   90.00
_cell.angle_beta   90.00
_cell.angle_gamma   90.00
#
_symmetry.space_group_name_H-M   'P 1'
#
loop_
_entity.id
_entity.type
_entity.pdbx_description
1 polymer ?
#
loop_
_entity_poly.entity_id
_entity_poly.type
_entity_poly.pdbx_seq_one_letter_code
_entity_poly.pdbx_strand_id
1 'polypeptide(L)'
;MPAEYADIERFISNMVEGFGGRIRKIRLPLDACGKYRIEITGNYRYCDNIQRQHKKNQVYFLVDPINRLYYQRCHDRDCQGFQSAKHKIPTTQTSDIQHEANSSGKCPNHSN
;
A
#
# COMPACT_ATOMS: atom_id res chain seq x y z
N MET A 1 3.68 10.44 8.71
CA MET A 1 3.66 10.88 7.30
C MET A 1 3.49 12.40 7.31
N PRO A 2 4.03 13.16 6.34
CA PRO A 2 3.77 14.59 6.24
C PRO A 2 2.27 14.89 6.16
N ALA A 3 1.84 16.02 6.73
CA ALA A 3 0.44 16.40 6.80
C ALA A 3 -0.20 16.61 5.41
N GLU A 4 0.61 16.93 4.39
CA GLU A 4 0.17 17.05 3.00
C GLU A 4 -0.40 15.74 2.41
N TYR A 5 -0.06 14.59 3.00
CA TYR A 5 -0.55 13.27 2.58
C TYR A 5 -1.57 12.67 3.55
N ALA A 6 -2.22 13.49 4.38
CA ALA A 6 -3.20 13.02 5.36
C ALA A 6 -4.43 12.34 4.70
N ASP A 7 -4.75 12.71 3.46
CA ASP A 7 -5.79 12.06 2.65
C ASP A 7 -5.44 10.61 2.32
N ILE A 8 -4.16 10.32 2.05
CA ILE A 8 -3.65 8.97 1.79
C ILE A 8 -3.75 8.10 3.05
N GLU A 9 -3.31 8.64 4.20
CA GLU A 9 -3.43 7.94 5.48
C GLU A 9 -4.90 7.62 5.79
N ARG A 10 -5.80 8.60 5.61
CA ARG A 10 -7.24 8.44 5.81
C ARG A 10 -7.84 7.40 4.86
N PHE A 11 -7.43 7.39 3.59
CA PHE A 11 -7.88 6.39 2.62
C PHE A 11 -7.52 4.97 3.09
N ILE A 12 -6.27 4.74 3.49
CA ILE A 12 -5.82 3.42 3.97
C ILE A 12 -6.55 3.04 5.26
N SER A 13 -6.75 3.98 6.19
CA SER A 13 -7.48 3.71 7.44
C SER A 13 -8.90 3.26 7.16
N ASN A 14 -9.65 4.04 6.36
CA ASN A 14 -11.03 3.71 6.00
C ASN A 14 -11.13 2.36 5.27
N MET A 15 -10.19 2.09 4.37
CA MET A 15 -10.14 0.82 3.62
C MET A 15 -9.99 -0.39 4.55
N VAL A 16 -9.15 -0.31 5.58
CA VAL A 16 -8.92 -1.46 6.48
C VAL A 16 -9.98 -1.56 7.57
N GLU A 17 -10.51 -0.44 8.05
CA GLU A 17 -11.54 -0.37 9.09
C GLU A 17 -12.83 -1.07 8.66
N GLY A 18 -13.22 -0.95 7.38
CA GLY A 18 -14.38 -1.66 6.82
C GLY A 18 -14.33 -3.19 6.97
N PHE A 19 -13.14 -3.77 7.20
CA PHE A 19 -12.94 -5.20 7.44
C PHE A 19 -12.39 -5.51 8.84
N GLY A 20 -12.57 -4.59 9.81
CA GLY A 20 -12.11 -4.78 11.18
C GLY A 20 -10.59 -4.70 11.36
N GLY A 21 -9.88 -4.09 10.40
CA GLY A 21 -8.48 -3.71 10.54
C GLY A 21 -8.31 -2.29 11.07
N ARG A 22 -7.07 -1.94 11.40
CA ARG A 22 -6.66 -0.56 11.68
C ARG A 22 -5.18 -0.37 11.42
N ILE A 23 -4.77 0.87 11.17
CA ILE A 23 -3.36 1.21 11.07
C ILE A 23 -2.72 1.05 12.45
N ARG A 24 -1.68 0.23 12.54
CA ARG A 24 -0.89 0.04 13.76
C ARG A 24 0.22 1.07 13.86
N LYS A 25 0.95 1.28 12.76
CA LYS A 25 2.13 2.14 12.71
C LYS A 25 2.46 2.52 11.29
N ILE A 26 2.76 3.79 11.07
CA ILE A 26 3.36 4.28 9.84
C ILE A 26 4.87 4.43 10.10
N ARG A 27 5.69 3.72 9.32
CA ARG A 27 7.15 3.84 9.35
C ARG A 27 7.58 4.96 8.41
N LEU A 28 8.71 5.58 8.75
CA LEU A 28 9.36 6.60 7.93
C LEU A 28 9.70 6.05 6.52
N PRO A 29 9.96 6.94 5.54
CA PRO A 29 10.37 6.54 4.21
C PRO A 29 11.49 5.51 4.24
N LEU A 30 11.34 4.42 3.50
CA LEU A 30 12.32 3.34 3.47
C LEU A 30 13.53 3.67 2.60
N ASP A 31 13.36 4.59 1.65
CA ASP A 31 14.32 4.91 0.62
C ASP A 31 14.23 6.38 0.20
N ALA A 32 15.20 6.83 -0.61
CA ALA A 32 15.18 8.16 -1.23
C ALA A 32 13.94 8.37 -2.12
N CYS A 33 13.22 7.30 -2.49
CA CYS A 33 11.98 7.37 -3.26
C CYS A 33 10.78 7.78 -2.42
N GLY A 34 10.92 7.91 -1.09
CA GLY A 34 9.86 8.45 -0.24
C GLY A 34 8.76 7.45 0.12
N LYS A 35 8.99 6.14 -0.03
CA LYS A 35 7.93 5.13 0.21
C LYS A 35 7.73 4.85 1.69
N TYR A 36 6.50 4.93 2.16
CA TYR A 36 6.11 4.66 3.53
C TYR A 36 5.65 3.21 3.69
N ARG A 37 6.01 2.59 4.83
CA ARG A 37 5.45 1.29 5.23
C ARG A 37 4.38 1.50 6.28
N ILE A 38 3.16 1.09 5.97
CA ILE A 38 2.00 1.15 6.86
C ILE A 38 1.69 -0.26 7.37
N GLU A 39 1.91 -0.47 8.66
CA GLU A 39 1.63 -1.73 9.37
C GLU A 39 0.15 -1.81 9.72
N ILE A 40 -0.51 -2.92 9.37
CA ILE A 40 -1.93 -3.14 9.66
C ILE A 40 -2.11 -4.16 10.78
N THR A 41 -3.01 -3.88 11.71
CA THR A 41 -3.40 -4.79 12.80
C THR A 41 -4.90 -5.06 12.80
N GLY A 42 -5.36 -5.98 13.64
CA GLY A 42 -6.75 -6.42 13.71
C GLY A 42 -7.05 -7.59 12.79
N ASN A 43 -8.29 -7.63 12.29
CA ASN A 43 -8.81 -8.74 11.47
C ASN A 43 -8.48 -8.58 9.98
N TYR A 44 -7.89 -7.45 9.58
CA TYR A 44 -7.38 -7.25 8.23
C TYR A 44 -6.08 -8.03 8.01
N ARG A 45 -6.21 -9.26 7.52
CA ARG A 45 -5.11 -10.22 7.27
C ARG A 45 -5.22 -10.88 5.90
N TYR A 46 -6.08 -10.36 5.03
CA TYR A 46 -6.27 -10.88 3.69
C TYR A 46 -4.99 -10.73 2.87
N CYS A 47 -4.57 -11.80 2.21
CA CYS A 47 -3.35 -11.84 1.41
C CYS A 47 -3.69 -12.06 -0.05
N ASP A 48 -3.25 -11.14 -0.90
CA ASP A 48 -3.44 -11.21 -2.34
C ASP A 48 -2.60 -12.32 -2.99
N ASN A 49 -1.55 -12.81 -2.34
CA ASN A 49 -0.74 -13.91 -2.88
C ASN A 49 -1.51 -15.24 -2.87
N ILE A 50 -2.05 -15.58 -1.70
CA ILE A 50 -2.72 -16.86 -1.44
C ILE A 50 -4.25 -16.76 -1.50
N GLN A 51 -4.77 -15.56 -1.80
CA GLN A 51 -6.19 -15.25 -1.96
C GLN A 51 -7.06 -15.63 -0.74
N ARG A 52 -6.48 -15.53 0.47
CA ARG A 52 -7.16 -15.84 1.74
C ARG A 52 -6.52 -15.10 2.91
N GLN A 53 -7.17 -15.16 4.08
CA GLN A 53 -6.60 -14.60 5.31
C GLN A 53 -5.44 -15.43 5.86
N HIS A 54 -4.39 -14.77 6.33
CA HIS A 54 -3.36 -15.39 7.16
C HIS A 54 -3.91 -15.73 8.54
N LYS A 55 -3.55 -16.93 9.04
CA LYS A 55 -3.99 -17.41 10.38
C LYS A 55 -3.32 -16.63 11.52
N LYS A 56 -2.05 -16.26 11.35
CA LYS A 56 -1.21 -15.66 12.41
C LYS A 56 -0.55 -14.35 12.00
N ASN A 57 -0.05 -14.29 10.76
CA ASN A 57 0.73 -13.15 10.29
C ASN A 57 -0.17 -12.01 9.80
N GLN A 58 0.31 -10.78 9.94
CA GLN A 58 -0.36 -9.59 9.44
C GLN A 58 0.12 -9.25 8.02
N VAL A 59 -0.61 -8.34 7.38
CA VAL A 59 -0.18 -7.67 6.15
C VAL A 59 0.25 -6.23 6.44
N TYR A 60 1.02 -5.66 5.52
CA TYR A 60 1.39 -4.26 5.53
C TYR A 60 1.32 -3.70 4.11
N PHE A 61 1.12 -2.39 4.02
CA PHE A 61 1.12 -1.69 2.74
C PHE A 61 2.42 -0.91 2.58
N LEU A 62 2.95 -0.93 1.37
CA LEU A 62 3.96 0.01 0.92
C LEU A 62 3.25 1.07 0.09
N VAL A 63 3.44 2.32 0.49
CA VAL A 63 2.73 3.49 -0.04
C VAL A 63 3.74 4.43 -0.65
N ASP A 64 3.54 4.75 -1.92
CA ASP A 64 4.24 5.78 -2.67
C ASP A 64 3.33 7.02 -2.72
N PRO A 65 3.56 8.03 -1.86
CA PRO A 65 2.71 9.21 -1.81
C PRO A 65 2.85 10.10 -3.04
N ILE A 66 4.00 10.09 -3.71
CA ILE A 66 4.29 10.92 -4.88
C ILE A 66 3.46 10.42 -6.06
N ASN A 67 3.52 9.12 -6.33
CA ASN A 67 2.77 8.50 -7.43
C ASN A 67 1.33 8.13 -7.04
N ARG A 68 0.95 8.33 -5.77
CA ARG A 68 -0.34 7.91 -5.19
C ARG A 68 -0.63 6.43 -5.44
N LEU A 69 0.36 5.59 -5.17
CA LEU A 69 0.24 4.13 -5.32
C LEU A 69 0.40 3.44 -3.98
N TYR A 70 -0.31 2.35 -3.78
CA TYR A 70 -0.06 1.41 -2.70
C TYR A 70 -0.03 -0.02 -3.21
N TYR A 71 0.68 -0.89 -2.49
CA TYR A 71 0.72 -2.31 -2.76
C TYR A 71 0.95 -3.09 -1.47
N GLN A 72 0.39 -4.30 -1.43
CA GLN A 72 0.40 -5.17 -0.27
C GLN A 72 1.67 -6.02 -0.23
N ARG A 73 2.17 -6.23 0.99
CA ARG A 73 3.09 -7.31 1.33
C ARG A 73 2.69 -7.95 2.66
N CYS A 74 3.24 -9.12 2.94
CA CYS A 74 2.89 -9.90 4.13
C CYS A 74 4.11 -10.08 5.04
N HIS A 75 3.86 -10.27 6.34
CA HIS A 75 4.88 -10.71 7.29
C HIS A 75 5.12 -12.23 7.25
N ASP A 76 4.27 -12.96 6.53
CA ASP A 76 4.36 -14.40 6.38
C ASP A 76 5.60 -14.79 5.55
N ARG A 77 6.36 -15.78 6.04
CA ARG A 77 7.56 -16.27 5.34
C ARG A 77 7.21 -16.93 4.01
N ASP A 78 6.03 -17.55 3.92
CA ASP A 78 5.55 -18.17 2.67
C ASP A 78 5.21 -17.11 1.61
N CYS A 79 5.09 -15.85 2.01
CA CYS A 79 4.85 -14.70 1.13
C CYS A 79 6.11 -13.82 0.99
N GLN A 80 7.29 -14.32 1.38
CA GLN A 80 8.53 -13.58 1.19
C GLN A 80 8.78 -13.35 -0.31
N GLY A 81 9.10 -12.10 -0.67
CA GLY A 81 9.29 -11.70 -2.07
C GLY A 81 7.99 -11.40 -2.84
N PHE A 82 6.82 -11.77 -2.32
CA PHE A 82 5.55 -11.38 -2.91
C PHE A 82 5.33 -9.86 -2.82
N GLN A 83 4.72 -9.31 -3.86
CA GLN A 83 4.20 -7.97 -3.91
C GLN A 83 2.92 -7.98 -4.73
N SER A 84 1.82 -7.43 -4.19
CA SER A 84 0.59 -7.32 -4.96
C SER A 84 0.73 -6.31 -6.10
N ALA A 85 -0.31 -6.26 -6.95
CA ALA A 85 -0.42 -5.22 -7.96
C ALA A 85 -0.38 -3.82 -7.32
N LYS A 86 0.07 -2.83 -8.09
CA LYS A 86 0.02 -1.43 -7.64
C LYS A 86 -1.40 -0.91 -7.79
N HIS A 87 -1.98 -0.42 -6.70
CA HIS A 87 -3.31 0.15 -6.66
C HIS A 87 -3.23 1.68 -6.54
N LYS A 88 -4.11 2.40 -7.23
CA LYS A 88 -4.17 3.87 -7.17
C LYS A 88 -4.90 4.32 -5.91
N ILE A 89 -4.39 5.38 -5.30
CA ILE A 89 -5.03 6.06 -4.18
C ILE A 89 -5.83 7.24 -4.75
N PRO A 90 -7.18 7.22 -4.65
CA PRO A 90 -8.01 8.28 -5.20
C PRO A 90 -7.63 9.62 -4.58
N THR A 91 -7.56 10.66 -5.39
CA THR A 91 -7.43 12.04 -4.93
C THR A 91 -8.81 12.53 -4.50
N THR A 92 -8.90 13.34 -3.45
CA THR A 92 -10.19 13.93 -3.01
C THR A 92 -10.78 14.93 -4.02
N GLN A 93 -10.21 15.06 -5.22
CA GLN A 93 -10.80 15.82 -6.31
C GLN A 93 -11.75 14.92 -7.10
N THR A 94 -13.01 14.94 -6.68
CA THR A 94 -14.14 14.40 -7.43
C THR A 94 -14.39 15.29 -8.64
N SER A 95 -14.01 14.83 -9.83
CA SER A 95 -14.76 15.01 -11.08
C SER A 95 -14.11 14.18 -12.17
N ASP A 96 -14.96 13.59 -12.97
CA ASP A 96 -14.72 12.52 -13.93
C ASP A 96 -13.55 12.80 -14.90
N ILE A 97 -12.85 11.72 -15.26
CA ILE A 97 -12.62 11.27 -16.65
C ILE A 97 -11.81 9.97 -16.57
N GLN A 98 -12.47 8.87 -16.92
CA GLN A 98 -11.78 7.66 -17.34
C GLN A 98 -11.07 7.97 -18.66
N HIS A 99 -9.74 8.12 -18.63
CA HIS A 99 -8.93 7.82 -19.78
C HIS A 99 -7.80 6.87 -19.40
N GLU A 100 -7.82 5.74 -20.08
CA GLU A 100 -6.80 4.72 -20.08
C GLU A 100 -5.44 5.32 -20.43
N ALA A 101 -4.41 4.96 -19.67
CA ALA A 101 -3.04 5.06 -20.12
C ALA A 101 -2.22 3.95 -19.46
N ASN A 102 -2.10 2.86 -20.21
CA ASN A 102 -0.99 1.93 -20.16
C ASN A 102 0.33 2.71 -20.20
N SER A 103 1.19 2.57 -19.17
CA SER A 103 2.62 2.87 -19.29
C SER A 103 3.40 2.27 -18.12
N SER A 104 4.29 1.36 -18.48
CA SER A 104 5.23 0.65 -17.63
C SER A 104 6.26 1.63 -17.03
N GLY A 105 6.11 1.98 -15.74
CA GLY A 105 7.15 2.69 -15.00
C GLY A 105 8.29 1.72 -14.62
N LYS A 106 9.28 1.56 -15.51
CA LYS A 106 10.58 0.95 -15.20
C LYS A 106 11.30 1.82 -14.17
N CYS A 107 11.69 1.24 -13.03
CA CYS A 107 12.75 1.81 -12.22
C CYS A 107 14.07 1.70 -13.01
N PRO A 108 14.93 2.73 -13.07
CA PRO A 108 16.22 2.63 -13.73
C PRO A 108 17.14 1.65 -12.98
N ASN A 109 17.69 0.68 -13.71
CA ASN A 109 18.77 -0.17 -13.24
C ASN A 109 19.98 0.72 -12.93
N HIS A 110 20.48 0.65 -11.70
CA HIS A 110 21.85 1.07 -11.40
C HIS A 110 22.73 -0.18 -11.44
N SER A 111 23.51 -0.31 -12.51
CA SER A 111 24.71 -1.12 -12.56
C SER A 111 25.89 -0.17 -12.45
N ASN A 112 26.76 -0.41 -11.48
CA ASN A 112 28.20 -0.33 -11.66
C ASN A 112 28.85 -1.29 -10.65
#